data_AF-A0A1Q9EI01-F1
#
_entry.id   AF-A0A1Q9EI01-F1
#
_cell.length_a   1.000
_cell.length_b   1.000
_cell.length_c   1.000
_cell.angle_alpha   90.00
_cell.angle_beta   90.00
_cell.angle_gamma   90.00
#
_symmetry.space_group_name_H-M   'P 1'
#
loop_
_entity.id
_entity.type
_entity.pdbx_description
1 polymer ?
#
loop_
_entity_poly.entity_id
_entity_poly.type
_entity_poly.pdbx_seq_one_letter_code
_entity_poly.pdbx_strand_id
1 'polypeptide(L)'
;MEHACWSTGTNICTLLPLATAGLNEALVGRFAATVFAMATRSRPACRIALAAVTIALVTQSLDFAGFRSPARSPRTSLHAVCAQVKEPPAEGDRVVVDGSDGPIVVAKIDGKYYAVDAKCPHLNLPMKKGKIENGPDGPRLTCNFHNSQFNMKDGLCTRWVTGALGFENDFIAGVMSNVGGEKKNLQAYEVVEADDGSLSVVLPSS
;
A
#
# COMPACT_ATOMS: atom_id res chain seq x y z
N MET A 1 -23.07 20.68 -45.16
CA MET A 1 -22.72 19.59 -44.22
C MET A 1 -22.41 20.19 -42.85
N GLU A 2 -23.36 20.66 -42.02
CA GLU A 2 -24.75 20.15 -41.76
C GLU A 2 -24.75 18.70 -41.24
N HIS A 3 -25.53 18.22 -40.25
CA HIS A 3 -26.52 18.75 -39.27
C HIS A 3 -26.69 17.70 -38.13
N ALA A 4 -27.23 17.94 -36.94
CA ALA A 4 -27.39 19.16 -36.13
C ALA A 4 -27.69 18.83 -34.64
N CYS A 5 -27.54 19.82 -33.77
CA CYS A 5 -28.09 19.95 -32.41
C CYS A 5 -29.62 19.71 -32.30
N TRP A 6 -30.07 19.03 -31.22
CA TRP A 6 -31.33 19.22 -30.48
C TRP A 6 -31.08 18.71 -29.04
N SER A 7 -31.40 19.34 -27.90
CA SER A 7 -32.34 20.41 -27.49
C SER A 7 -33.77 19.97 -27.15
N THR A 8 -34.03 19.78 -25.85
CA THR A 8 -35.24 20.15 -25.07
C THR A 8 -34.76 20.14 -23.60
N GLY A 9 -35.05 21.07 -22.70
CA GLY A 9 -36.26 21.86 -22.43
C GLY A 9 -36.66 21.54 -20.97
N THR A 10 -37.04 22.47 -20.08
CA THR A 10 -37.48 23.87 -20.25
C THR A 10 -37.25 24.67 -18.96
N ASN A 11 -37.14 25.99 -19.11
CA ASN A 11 -37.00 27.02 -18.08
C ASN A 11 -38.01 26.94 -16.91
N ILE A 12 -37.66 27.53 -15.75
CA ILE A 12 -38.56 28.51 -15.12
C ILE A 12 -37.85 29.58 -14.25
N CYS A 13 -38.37 30.80 -14.40
CA CYS A 13 -38.25 32.03 -13.62
C CYS A 13 -37.18 32.20 -12.53
N THR A 14 -36.30 33.17 -12.80
CA THR A 14 -36.11 34.37 -11.97
C THR A 14 -37.06 34.56 -10.78
N LEU A 15 -36.52 34.58 -9.55
CA LEU A 15 -36.88 35.56 -8.52
C LEU A 15 -35.69 35.81 -7.59
N LEU A 16 -35.23 37.07 -7.54
CA LEU A 16 -34.58 37.60 -6.33
C LEU A 16 -35.66 37.67 -5.23
N PRO A 17 -35.29 37.36 -3.98
CA PRO A 17 -35.07 38.43 -3.02
C PRO A 17 -33.65 38.34 -2.43
N LEU A 18 -32.88 39.42 -2.33
CA LEU A 18 -33.12 40.61 -1.51
C LEU A 18 -33.14 40.30 0.00
N ALA A 19 -31.98 40.53 0.63
CA ALA A 19 -31.78 40.90 2.03
C ALA A 19 -32.46 40.08 3.15
N THR A 20 -31.70 39.15 3.73
CA THR A 20 -31.51 39.06 5.19
C THR A 20 -30.00 38.92 5.43
N ALA A 21 -29.23 39.99 5.71
CA ALA A 21 -29.30 40.84 6.91
C ALA A 21 -29.23 39.99 8.18
N GLY A 22 -28.15 40.18 8.95
CA GLY A 22 -27.77 39.28 10.05
C GLY A 22 -28.85 39.15 11.12
N LEU A 23 -29.22 37.90 11.43
CA LEU A 23 -30.00 37.59 12.62
C LEU A 23 -29.04 37.37 13.79
N ASN A 24 -28.99 38.37 14.68
CA ASN A 24 -28.27 38.29 15.94
C ASN A 24 -28.67 37.04 16.74
N GLU A 25 -27.74 36.51 17.53
CA GLU A 25 -27.93 35.47 18.58
C GLU A 25 -29.22 35.67 19.40
N ALA A 26 -29.58 36.93 19.66
CA ALA A 26 -30.80 37.32 20.37
C ALA A 26 -32.12 36.85 19.73
N LEU A 27 -32.17 36.63 18.40
CA LEU A 27 -33.39 36.16 17.72
C LEU A 27 -33.56 34.64 17.83
N VAL A 28 -32.45 33.89 17.81
CA VAL A 28 -32.43 32.43 18.07
C VAL A 28 -32.91 32.15 19.50
N GLY A 29 -32.41 32.92 20.48
CA GLY A 29 -32.86 32.84 21.88
C GLY A 29 -34.36 33.11 22.07
N ARG A 30 -34.95 34.04 21.31
CA ARG A 30 -36.39 34.34 21.37
C ARG A 30 -37.26 33.22 20.78
N PHE A 31 -36.78 32.51 19.76
CA PHE A 31 -37.46 31.33 19.24
C PHE A 31 -37.51 30.20 20.28
N ALA A 32 -36.37 29.91 20.94
CA ALA A 32 -36.29 28.90 21.99
C ALA A 32 -37.21 29.20 23.19
N ALA A 33 -37.23 30.44 23.67
CA ALA A 33 -38.08 30.85 24.79
C ALA A 33 -39.59 30.69 24.50
N THR A 34 -40.02 30.95 23.27
CA THR A 34 -41.45 30.86 22.87
C THR A 34 -41.93 29.40 22.82
N VAL A 35 -41.09 28.49 22.34
CA VAL A 35 -41.38 27.04 22.34
C VAL A 35 -41.47 26.48 23.77
N PHE A 36 -40.58 26.92 24.66
CA PHE A 36 -40.58 26.48 26.06
C PHE A 36 -41.84 26.94 26.82
N ALA A 37 -42.32 28.17 26.55
CA ALA A 37 -43.54 28.69 27.15
C ALA A 37 -44.79 27.84 26.77
N MET A 38 -44.93 27.47 25.48
CA MET A 38 -46.05 26.62 25.03
C MET A 38 -46.02 25.21 25.62
N ALA A 39 -44.83 24.66 25.91
CA ALA A 39 -44.70 23.33 26.51
C ALA A 39 -45.30 23.22 27.93
N THR A 40 -45.49 24.34 28.65
CA THR A 40 -45.97 24.32 30.04
C THR A 40 -47.49 24.19 30.20
N ARG A 41 -48.29 24.40 29.13
CA ARG A 41 -49.77 24.43 29.22
C ARG A 41 -50.53 23.40 28.36
N SER A 42 -49.82 22.48 27.70
CA SER A 42 -50.42 21.43 26.86
C SER A 42 -50.50 20.06 27.55
N ARG A 43 -51.50 19.25 27.17
CA ARG A 43 -51.71 17.88 27.68
C ARG A 43 -50.54 16.95 27.29
N PRO A 44 -50.20 15.92 28.10
CA PRO A 44 -48.93 15.19 28.00
C PRO A 44 -48.63 14.56 26.63
N ALA A 45 -49.65 14.10 25.90
CA ALA A 45 -49.48 13.54 24.55
C ALA A 45 -48.90 14.54 23.52
N CYS A 46 -49.10 15.85 23.71
CA CYS A 46 -48.65 16.87 22.76
C CYS A 46 -47.16 17.24 22.92
N ARG A 47 -46.56 16.96 24.09
CA ARG A 47 -45.14 17.26 24.37
C ARG A 47 -44.16 16.39 23.57
N ILE A 48 -44.53 15.14 23.28
CA ILE A 48 -43.67 14.18 22.57
C ILE A 48 -43.54 14.56 21.09
N ALA A 49 -44.62 15.01 20.46
CA ALA A 49 -44.62 15.42 19.06
C ALA A 49 -43.72 16.65 18.80
N LEU A 50 -43.68 17.62 19.71
CA LEU A 50 -42.93 18.86 19.53
C LEU A 50 -41.41 18.64 19.63
N ALA A 51 -40.95 17.73 20.50
CA ALA A 51 -39.54 17.37 20.64
C ALA A 51 -38.98 16.64 19.40
N ALA A 52 -39.80 15.80 18.75
CA ALA A 52 -39.40 15.08 17.54
C ALA A 52 -39.10 16.03 16.36
N VAL A 53 -39.92 17.08 16.19
CA VAL A 53 -39.74 18.07 15.11
C VAL A 53 -38.43 18.86 15.28
N THR A 54 -38.04 19.20 16.51
CA THR A 54 -36.76 19.90 16.75
C THR A 54 -35.54 19.04 16.45
N ILE A 55 -35.59 17.72 16.68
CA ILE A 55 -34.44 16.82 16.40
C ILE A 55 -34.23 16.69 14.88
N ALA A 56 -35.31 16.54 14.11
CA ALA A 56 -35.25 16.37 12.65
C ALA A 56 -34.73 17.59 11.88
N LEU A 57 -34.80 18.80 12.46
CA LEU A 57 -34.28 20.03 11.85
C LEU A 57 -32.76 20.21 12.10
N VAL A 58 -32.25 19.75 13.24
CA VAL A 58 -30.81 19.85 13.56
C VAL A 58 -29.98 18.88 12.73
N THR A 59 -30.49 17.68 12.43
CA THR A 59 -29.74 16.70 11.61
C THR A 59 -29.52 17.19 10.17
N GLN A 60 -30.53 17.80 9.56
CA GLN A 60 -30.44 18.38 8.20
C GLN A 60 -29.44 19.55 8.08
N SER A 61 -29.03 20.15 9.20
CA SER A 61 -28.05 21.25 9.23
C SER A 61 -26.61 20.75 9.11
N LEU A 62 -26.33 19.51 9.53
CA LEU A 62 -24.97 18.96 9.60
C LEU A 62 -24.50 18.39 8.26
N ASP A 63 -25.42 17.95 7.39
CA ASP A 63 -25.10 17.47 6.03
C ASP A 63 -24.65 18.61 5.09
N PHE A 64 -24.98 19.87 5.40
CA PHE A 64 -24.62 21.02 4.59
C PHE A 64 -23.19 21.54 4.84
N ALA A 65 -22.53 21.07 5.91
CA ALA A 65 -21.18 21.48 6.31
C ALA A 65 -20.07 20.76 5.52
N GLY A 66 -20.22 20.65 4.19
CA GLY A 66 -19.11 20.55 3.24
C GLY A 66 -18.19 19.32 3.29
N PHE A 67 -18.42 18.32 4.16
CA PHE A 67 -17.56 17.14 4.25
C PHE A 67 -17.84 16.12 3.15
N ARG A 68 -17.66 16.56 1.89
CA ARG A 68 -17.58 15.67 0.75
C ARG A 68 -16.27 14.89 0.90
N SER A 69 -16.36 13.63 1.33
CA SER A 69 -15.23 12.71 1.38
C SER A 69 -14.41 12.86 0.08
N PRO A 70 -13.10 13.12 0.15
CA PRO A 70 -12.30 13.33 -1.05
C PRO A 70 -12.46 12.10 -1.94
N ALA A 71 -12.70 12.33 -3.23
CA ALA A 71 -12.91 11.26 -4.19
C ALA A 71 -11.73 10.27 -4.06
N ARG A 72 -12.04 9.02 -3.70
CA ARG A 72 -11.03 7.99 -3.49
C ARG A 72 -10.28 7.83 -4.82
N SER A 73 -9.03 8.29 -4.83
CA SER A 73 -8.11 8.16 -5.97
C SER A 73 -8.22 6.75 -6.57
N PRO A 74 -8.21 6.59 -7.91
CA PRO A 74 -8.22 5.28 -8.52
C PRO A 74 -7.11 4.44 -7.89
N ARG A 75 -7.52 3.36 -7.21
CA ARG A 75 -6.63 2.50 -6.46
C ARG A 75 -5.85 1.64 -7.45
N THR A 76 -4.83 2.22 -8.06
CA THR A 76 -3.68 1.42 -8.51
C THR A 76 -3.22 0.56 -7.34
N SER A 77 -2.84 -0.68 -7.63
CA SER A 77 -2.12 -1.50 -6.67
C SER A 77 -0.87 -0.73 -6.28
N LEU A 78 -0.85 -0.16 -5.08
CA LEU A 78 0.35 0.42 -4.50
C LEU A 78 1.22 -0.76 -4.05
N HIS A 79 1.94 -1.35 -5.00
CA HIS A 79 3.02 -2.27 -4.70
C HIS A 79 3.97 -1.54 -3.75
N ALA A 80 4.15 -2.09 -2.55
CA ALA A 80 4.98 -1.46 -1.54
C ALA A 80 6.43 -1.42 -2.06
N VAL A 81 6.95 -0.22 -2.29
CA VAL A 81 8.32 -0.01 -2.73
C VAL A 81 9.25 -0.27 -1.55
N CYS A 82 10.03 -1.33 -1.64
CA CYS A 82 10.97 -1.77 -0.62
C CYS A 82 12.30 -1.01 -0.72
N ALA A 83 12.80 -0.78 -1.95
CA ALA A 83 14.07 -0.12 -2.20
C ALA A 83 14.10 0.59 -3.56
N GLN A 84 15.06 1.50 -3.73
CA GLN A 84 15.33 2.23 -4.97
C GLN A 84 16.79 2.05 -5.39
N VAL A 85 17.03 1.69 -6.64
CA VAL A 85 18.36 1.49 -7.24
C VAL A 85 18.59 2.58 -8.29
N LYS A 86 19.40 3.59 -7.96
CA LYS A 86 19.69 4.71 -8.87
C LYS A 86 20.59 4.33 -10.05
N GLU A 87 21.47 3.36 -9.84
CA GLU A 87 22.43 2.88 -10.83
C GLU A 87 22.23 1.36 -10.99
N PRO A 88 21.55 0.91 -12.07
CA PRO A 88 21.33 -0.50 -12.33
C PRO A 88 22.67 -1.26 -12.46
N PRO A 89 22.76 -2.50 -11.94
CA PRO A 89 23.95 -3.32 -12.15
C PRO A 89 24.12 -3.68 -13.63
N ALA A 90 25.38 -3.77 -14.07
CA ALA A 90 25.73 -4.29 -15.40
C ALA A 90 25.39 -5.78 -15.53
N GLU A 91 25.35 -6.27 -16.77
CA GLU A 91 25.07 -7.69 -17.07
C GLU A 91 26.07 -8.61 -16.37
N GLY A 92 25.57 -9.61 -15.62
CA GLY A 92 26.38 -10.51 -14.79
C GLY A 92 26.83 -9.94 -13.44
N ASP A 93 26.56 -8.66 -13.15
CA ASP A 93 26.93 -8.01 -11.89
C ASP A 93 25.73 -7.83 -10.94
N ARG A 94 26.02 -7.40 -9.70
CA ARG A 94 25.03 -7.21 -8.63
C ARG A 94 25.38 -6.11 -7.65
N VAL A 95 24.36 -5.34 -7.29
CA VAL A 95 24.40 -4.33 -6.24
C VAL A 95 23.69 -4.85 -4.99
N VAL A 96 24.00 -4.26 -3.83
CA VAL A 96 23.19 -4.42 -2.62
C VAL A 96 22.65 -3.06 -2.24
N VAL A 97 21.35 -3.00 -2.01
CA VAL A 97 20.64 -1.80 -1.55
C VAL A 97 19.95 -2.08 -0.23
N ASP A 98 19.80 -1.07 0.61
CA ASP A 98 19.02 -1.18 1.83
C ASP A 98 17.53 -1.05 1.50
N GLY A 99 16.76 -2.10 1.81
CA GLY A 99 15.31 -2.12 1.71
C GLY A 99 14.63 -2.00 3.07
N SER A 100 13.31 -1.84 3.05
CA SER A 100 12.43 -1.72 4.24
C SER A 100 12.71 -2.73 5.34
N ASP A 101 12.85 -4.01 4.97
CA ASP A 101 12.93 -5.15 5.89
C ASP A 101 14.36 -5.69 6.04
N GLY A 102 15.31 -5.12 5.27
CA GLY A 102 16.71 -5.53 5.26
C GLY A 102 17.41 -5.23 3.94
N PRO A 103 18.72 -5.54 3.84
CA PRO A 103 19.47 -5.38 2.61
C PRO A 103 19.01 -6.40 1.55
N ILE A 104 18.93 -5.96 0.30
CA ILE A 104 18.45 -6.72 -0.87
C ILE A 104 19.60 -6.79 -1.89
N VAL A 105 19.88 -7.98 -2.43
CA VAL A 105 20.75 -8.18 -3.60
C VAL A 105 19.91 -7.98 -4.85
N VAL A 106 20.31 -7.04 -5.71
CA VAL A 106 19.74 -6.86 -7.05
C VAL A 106 20.83 -7.22 -8.07
N ALA A 107 20.55 -8.17 -8.96
CA ALA A 107 21.48 -8.65 -9.98
C ALA A 107 20.86 -8.59 -11.38
N LYS A 108 21.68 -8.35 -12.41
CA LYS A 108 21.25 -8.43 -13.82
C LYS A 108 21.78 -9.70 -14.46
N ILE A 109 20.87 -10.53 -14.98
CA ILE A 109 21.19 -11.88 -15.48
C ILE A 109 20.30 -12.17 -16.69
N ASP A 110 20.92 -12.58 -17.80
CA ASP A 110 20.29 -12.82 -19.10
C ASP A 110 19.39 -11.63 -19.53
N GLY A 111 19.86 -10.41 -19.28
CA GLY A 111 19.15 -9.16 -19.61
C GLY A 111 18.00 -8.80 -18.67
N LYS A 112 17.75 -9.56 -17.59
CA LYS A 112 16.66 -9.33 -16.63
C LYS A 112 17.20 -9.01 -15.24
N TYR A 113 16.49 -8.17 -14.50
CA TYR A 113 16.81 -7.90 -13.10
C TYR A 113 16.10 -8.88 -12.16
N TYR A 114 16.83 -9.36 -11.17
CA TYR A 114 16.33 -10.23 -10.11
C TYR A 114 16.71 -9.65 -8.76
N ALA A 115 15.77 -9.63 -7.80
CA ALA A 115 15.97 -9.10 -6.47
C ALA A 115 15.56 -10.11 -5.40
N VAL A 116 16.46 -10.36 -4.44
CA VAL A 116 16.23 -11.24 -3.29
C VAL A 116 16.91 -10.70 -2.04
N ASP A 117 16.48 -11.14 -0.85
CA ASP A 117 17.15 -10.84 0.43
C ASP A 117 18.67 -11.06 0.35
N ALA A 118 19.45 -10.08 0.82
CA ALA A 118 20.90 -10.18 0.91
C ALA A 118 21.40 -10.95 2.14
N LYS A 119 20.51 -11.58 2.92
CA LYS A 119 20.82 -12.33 4.15
C LYS A 119 20.37 -13.77 4.02
N CYS A 120 21.32 -14.70 4.19
CA CYS A 120 21.02 -16.12 4.16
C CYS A 120 20.17 -16.53 5.37
N PRO A 121 19.00 -17.17 5.19
CA PRO A 121 18.06 -17.46 6.27
C PRO A 121 18.61 -18.41 7.35
N HIS A 122 19.67 -19.16 7.03
CA HIS A 122 20.36 -20.07 7.93
C HIS A 122 21.06 -19.36 9.11
N LEU A 123 21.83 -18.29 8.85
CA LEU A 123 22.63 -17.60 9.89
C LEU A 123 22.65 -16.07 9.72
N ASN A 124 21.72 -15.51 8.94
CA ASN A 124 21.65 -14.08 8.56
C ASN A 124 22.94 -13.52 7.92
N LEU A 125 23.77 -14.39 7.34
CA LEU A 125 25.05 -14.04 6.74
C LEU A 125 24.89 -13.38 5.35
N PRO A 126 25.78 -12.44 4.98
CA PRO A 126 25.65 -11.64 3.77
C PRO A 126 25.84 -12.46 2.48
N MET A 127 24.86 -12.38 1.57
CA MET A 127 24.83 -13.11 0.31
C MET A 127 25.41 -12.34 -0.89
N LYS A 128 25.92 -11.11 -0.71
CA LYS A 128 26.60 -10.35 -1.78
C LYS A 128 27.73 -11.12 -2.46
N LYS A 129 28.48 -11.93 -1.70
CA LYS A 129 29.56 -12.80 -2.21
C LYS A 129 29.09 -14.21 -2.61
N GLY A 130 27.78 -14.46 -2.63
CA GLY A 130 27.22 -15.71 -3.16
C GLY A 130 27.55 -15.88 -4.64
N LYS A 131 27.66 -17.15 -5.05
CA LYS A 131 27.84 -17.52 -6.46
C LYS A 131 26.47 -17.49 -7.15
N ILE A 132 26.39 -16.89 -8.33
CA ILE A 132 25.19 -16.90 -9.17
C ILE A 132 25.45 -17.82 -10.35
N GLU A 133 24.52 -18.74 -10.61
CA GLU A 133 24.62 -19.73 -11.69
C GLU A 133 23.26 -19.88 -12.38
N ASN A 134 23.26 -19.94 -13.72
CA ASN A 134 22.02 -20.16 -14.47
C ASN A 134 21.57 -21.61 -14.31
N GLY A 135 20.35 -21.80 -13.77
CA GLY A 135 19.68 -23.09 -13.63
C GLY A 135 18.51 -23.23 -14.61
N PRO A 136 17.90 -24.43 -14.70
CA PRO A 136 16.80 -24.69 -15.63
C PRO A 136 15.54 -23.85 -15.36
N ASP A 137 15.32 -23.46 -14.10
CA ASP A 137 14.14 -22.71 -13.64
C ASP A 137 14.39 -21.20 -13.48
N GLY A 138 15.59 -20.74 -13.85
CA GLY A 138 16.10 -19.40 -13.60
C GLY A 138 17.45 -19.38 -12.85
N PRO A 139 18.01 -18.18 -12.63
CA PRO A 139 19.29 -18.03 -11.94
C PRO A 139 19.19 -18.41 -10.46
N ARG A 140 20.25 -19.05 -9.96
CA ARG A 140 20.34 -19.57 -8.60
C ARG A 140 21.49 -18.91 -7.84
N LEU A 141 21.17 -18.37 -6.66
CA LEU A 141 22.13 -17.75 -5.75
C LEU A 141 22.54 -18.76 -4.66
N THR A 142 23.80 -19.16 -4.68
CA THR A 142 24.40 -20.10 -3.73
C THR A 142 25.15 -19.34 -2.63
N CYS A 143 24.79 -19.57 -1.37
CA CYS A 143 25.42 -18.97 -0.21
C CYS A 143 26.86 -19.48 -0.01
N ASN A 144 27.85 -18.60 -0.15
CA ASN A 144 29.28 -18.92 -0.06
C ASN A 144 29.78 -19.43 1.30
N PHE A 145 28.90 -19.52 2.31
CA PHE A 145 29.25 -20.04 3.63
C PHE A 145 28.83 -21.51 3.83
N HIS A 146 27.63 -21.90 3.39
CA HIS A 146 27.08 -23.23 3.71
C HIS A 146 26.41 -23.92 2.50
N ASN A 147 26.58 -23.36 1.30
CA ASN A 147 26.08 -23.90 0.03
C ASN A 147 24.55 -24.07 -0.07
N SER A 148 23.78 -23.45 0.83
CA SER A 148 22.34 -23.26 0.63
C SER A 148 22.11 -22.46 -0.66
N GLN A 149 21.23 -22.97 -1.54
CA GLN A 149 20.97 -22.44 -2.86
C GLN A 149 19.50 -22.04 -2.98
N PHE A 150 19.27 -20.88 -3.56
CA PHE A 150 17.96 -20.27 -3.72
C PHE A 150 17.75 -19.84 -5.17
N ASN A 151 16.57 -20.08 -5.74
CA ASN A 151 16.20 -19.51 -7.04
C ASN A 151 15.91 -18.01 -6.87
N MET A 152 16.52 -17.16 -7.70
CA MET A 152 16.37 -15.70 -7.60
C MET A 152 15.05 -15.19 -8.19
N LYS A 153 14.31 -16.03 -8.91
CA LYS A 153 13.00 -15.70 -9.50
C LYS A 153 11.86 -15.70 -8.47
N ASP A 154 11.88 -16.64 -7.53
CA ASP A 154 10.78 -16.94 -6.60
C ASP A 154 11.25 -17.12 -5.14
N GLY A 155 12.56 -17.04 -4.88
CA GLY A 155 13.17 -17.21 -3.56
C GLY A 155 13.28 -18.67 -3.10
N LEU A 156 12.83 -19.64 -3.90
CA LEU A 156 12.69 -21.03 -3.49
C LEU A 156 14.04 -21.65 -3.10
N CYS A 157 14.11 -22.22 -1.89
CA CYS A 157 15.27 -22.95 -1.40
C CYS A 157 15.41 -24.31 -2.09
N THR A 158 16.18 -24.36 -3.18
CA THR A 158 16.44 -25.59 -3.96
C THR A 158 17.39 -26.55 -3.24
N ARG A 159 18.36 -26.04 -2.48
CA ARG A 159 19.34 -26.84 -1.74
C ARG A 159 19.57 -26.23 -0.35
N TRP A 160 19.60 -27.07 0.68
CA TRP A 160 19.82 -26.61 2.07
C TRP A 160 21.14 -27.18 2.61
N VAL A 161 22.00 -26.30 3.11
CA VAL A 161 23.18 -26.58 3.96
C VAL A 161 23.91 -27.89 3.61
N THR A 162 24.63 -27.91 2.50
CA THR A 162 25.39 -29.09 2.02
C THR A 162 26.89 -29.00 2.26
N GLY A 163 27.31 -28.16 3.21
CA GLY A 163 28.72 -27.89 3.45
C GLY A 163 28.98 -26.83 4.51
N ALA A 164 30.25 -26.53 4.71
CA ALA A 164 30.70 -25.47 5.60
C ALA A 164 31.89 -24.69 4.98
N LEU A 165 31.91 -23.38 5.22
CA LEU A 165 32.82 -22.41 4.62
C LEU A 165 32.94 -22.50 3.08
N GLY A 166 31.86 -22.87 2.40
CA GLY A 166 31.80 -23.03 0.94
C GLY A 166 32.21 -24.42 0.42
N PHE A 167 32.76 -25.29 1.27
CA PHE A 167 33.18 -26.64 0.89
C PHE A 167 32.05 -27.65 1.10
N GLU A 168 31.76 -28.46 0.08
CA GLU A 168 30.79 -29.56 0.18
C GLU A 168 31.34 -30.70 1.03
N ASN A 169 30.55 -31.18 1.99
CA ASN A 169 30.89 -32.32 2.83
C ASN A 169 29.63 -32.89 3.49
N ASP A 170 29.22 -34.09 3.08
CA ASP A 170 27.97 -34.74 3.52
C ASP A 170 27.93 -35.02 5.04
N PHE A 171 29.09 -35.26 5.67
CA PHE A 171 29.18 -35.46 7.12
C PHE A 171 28.89 -34.17 7.89
N ILE A 172 29.37 -33.03 7.38
CA ILE A 172 29.17 -31.72 8.01
C ILE A 172 27.77 -31.16 7.69
N ALA A 173 27.24 -31.45 6.50
CA ALA A 173 25.92 -31.05 6.04
C ALA A 173 24.80 -31.43 7.03
N GLY A 174 24.80 -32.68 7.52
CA GLY A 174 23.80 -33.16 8.47
C GLY A 174 23.83 -32.46 9.84
N VAL A 175 25.02 -32.08 10.31
CA VAL A 175 25.17 -31.33 11.59
C VAL A 175 24.76 -29.87 11.38
N MET A 176 25.32 -29.20 10.36
CA MET A 176 25.07 -27.79 10.10
C MET A 176 23.61 -27.51 9.69
N SER A 177 22.93 -28.45 9.02
CA SER A 177 21.51 -28.30 8.65
C SER A 177 20.57 -28.12 9.84
N ASN A 178 20.99 -28.54 11.04
CA ASN A 178 20.23 -28.48 12.30
C ASN A 178 20.72 -27.36 13.23
N VAL A 179 21.63 -26.49 12.77
CA VAL A 179 22.18 -25.37 13.54
C VAL A 179 21.69 -24.06 12.93
N GLY A 180 21.35 -23.07 13.76
CA GLY A 180 20.88 -21.77 13.28
C GLY A 180 19.39 -21.75 12.94
N GLY A 181 19.03 -21.01 11.89
CA GLY A 181 17.67 -20.84 11.41
C GLY A 181 17.19 -22.00 10.54
N GLU A 182 15.88 -22.20 10.50
CA GLU A 182 15.24 -23.29 9.76
C GLU A 182 15.35 -23.14 8.22
N LYS A 183 15.14 -24.26 7.51
CA LYS A 183 15.02 -24.26 6.05
C LYS A 183 13.80 -23.44 5.62
N LYS A 184 14.04 -22.23 5.13
CA LYS A 184 13.04 -21.35 4.51
C LYS A 184 13.54 -20.75 3.20
N ASN A 185 12.62 -20.25 2.39
CA ASN A 185 12.90 -19.49 1.18
C ASN A 185 13.47 -18.11 1.52
N LEU A 186 14.12 -17.46 0.54
CA LEU A 186 14.38 -16.01 0.59
C LEU A 186 13.11 -15.25 0.24
N GLN A 187 12.97 -14.00 0.69
CA GLN A 187 12.04 -13.09 0.02
C GLN A 187 12.60 -12.79 -1.37
N ALA A 188 11.78 -13.02 -2.40
CA ALA A 188 11.99 -12.49 -3.74
C ALA A 188 11.15 -11.23 -3.93
N TYR A 189 11.65 -10.30 -4.72
CA TYR A 189 11.03 -9.02 -4.99
C TYR A 189 10.87 -8.83 -6.49
N GLU A 190 9.81 -8.13 -6.89
CA GLU A 190 9.64 -7.68 -8.26
C GLU A 190 10.50 -6.43 -8.51
N VAL A 191 11.11 -6.33 -9.69
CA VAL A 191 11.96 -5.20 -10.07
C VAL A 191 11.31 -4.49 -11.24
N VAL A 192 10.88 -3.25 -11.00
CA VAL A 192 10.24 -2.38 -11.99
C VAL A 192 11.27 -1.35 -12.45
N GLU A 193 11.62 -1.38 -13.74
CA GLU A 193 12.45 -0.35 -14.37
C GLU A 193 11.59 0.87 -14.68
N ALA A 194 12.07 2.06 -14.31
CA ALA A 194 11.39 3.34 -14.50
C ALA A 194 11.88 4.04 -15.77
N ASP A 195 11.09 5.00 -16.27
CA ASP A 195 11.40 5.76 -17.50
C ASP A 195 12.72 6.57 -17.44
N ASP A 196 13.24 6.82 -16.22
CA ASP A 196 14.52 7.49 -15.99
C ASP A 196 15.73 6.53 -15.92
N GLY A 197 15.50 5.23 -16.09
CA GLY A 197 16.52 4.17 -16.00
C GLY A 197 16.85 3.70 -14.59
N SER A 198 16.15 4.18 -13.55
CA SER A 198 16.27 3.66 -12.19
C SER A 198 15.44 2.38 -11.99
N LEU A 199 15.74 1.58 -10.96
CA LEU A 199 14.97 0.39 -10.61
C LEU A 199 14.25 0.58 -9.26
N SER A 200 12.93 0.40 -9.28
CA SER A 200 12.10 0.25 -8.07
C SER A 200 11.98 -1.22 -7.69
N VAL A 201 12.41 -1.59 -6.49
CA VAL A 201 12.22 -2.94 -5.94
C VAL A 201 10.96 -2.95 -5.11
N VAL A 202 10.01 -3.84 -5.43
CA VAL A 202 8.68 -3.88 -4.79
C VAL A 202 8.31 -5.27 -4.27
N LEU A 203 7.42 -5.35 -3.28
CA LEU A 203 6.86 -6.63 -2.86
C LEU A 203 6.04 -7.26 -4.01
N PRO A 204 6.16 -8.58 -4.23
CA PRO A 204 5.39 -9.27 -5.26
C PRO A 204 3.89 -9.19 -4.94
N SER A 205 3.07 -8.96 -5.98
CA SER A 205 1.61 -9.00 -5.85
C SER A 205 1.14 -10.39 -5.40
N SER A 206 0.38 -10.43 -4.31
CA SER A 206 -0.18 -11.64 -3.68
C SER A 206 -1.51 -12.06 -4.28
#